data_AF-A0AAP6B3Q3-F1
#
_entry.id   AF-A0AAP6B3Q3-F1
#
_cell.length_a   1.000
_cell.length_b   1.000
_cell.length_c   1.000
_cell.angle_alpha   90.00
_cell.angle_beta   90.00
_cell.angle_gamma   90.00
#
_symmetry.space_group_name_H-M   'P 1'
#
loop_
_entity.id
_entity.type
_entity.pdbx_description
1 polymer ?
#
loop_
_entity_poly.entity_id
_entity_poly.type
_entity_poly.pdbx_seq_one_letter_code
_entity_poly.pdbx_strand_id
1 'polypeptide(L)'
;MDHFSSVVDKSTLIWHLNPVLKGWVRYYRHVVSKKIFQKVSHEIWKALWRWACRRHPKKGTGWIRKKYFRSVNFRHWVFGTETGKLLPSGKRELLALYEISDMPVKRHRQIKSTANPFDPSYESYFEARLKATMLESIQGYSRLRNLWLRQGGQCPVCHLPVNATTGWQLRHIVPKSEGGLDNIGNLAMLHPACHHTAKHQGISVMKPALMWSY
;
A
#
# COMPACT_ATOMS: atom_id res chain seq x y z
N MET A 1 12.61 -39.38 16.24
CA MET A 1 12.14 -38.72 17.47
C MET A 1 12.33 -37.24 17.28
N ASP A 2 11.26 -36.49 17.01
CA ASP A 2 11.22 -35.04 17.19
C ASP A 2 9.78 -34.68 17.55
N HIS A 3 9.57 -34.32 18.80
CA HIS A 3 8.30 -33.84 19.30
C HIS A 3 7.97 -32.49 18.67
N PHE A 4 7.02 -32.46 17.73
CA PHE A 4 6.28 -31.25 17.37
C PHE A 4 5.56 -30.73 18.63
N SER A 5 6.20 -29.83 19.36
CA SER A 5 5.56 -29.07 20.43
C SER A 5 4.52 -28.14 19.82
N SER A 6 3.24 -28.47 19.99
CA SER A 6 2.04 -27.77 19.47
C SER A 6 1.79 -26.39 20.11
N VAL A 7 2.84 -25.74 20.61
CA VAL A 7 2.76 -24.53 21.41
C VAL A 7 3.12 -23.34 20.52
N VAL A 8 2.10 -22.73 19.89
CA VAL A 8 2.25 -21.50 19.09
C VAL A 8 2.98 -20.44 19.93
N ASP A 9 4.14 -19.97 19.46
CA ASP A 9 4.88 -18.87 20.06
C ASP A 9 4.19 -17.53 19.76
N LYS A 10 4.41 -16.53 20.61
CA LYS A 10 3.87 -15.17 20.40
C LYS A 10 4.32 -14.57 19.07
N SER A 11 5.55 -14.86 18.62
CA SER A 11 6.08 -14.34 17.35
C SER A 11 5.30 -14.93 16.18
N THR A 12 5.07 -16.24 16.19
CA THR A 12 4.26 -16.97 15.22
C THR A 12 2.83 -16.42 15.17
N LEU A 13 2.21 -16.18 16.33
CA LEU A 13 0.87 -15.60 16.41
C LEU A 13 0.80 -14.22 15.73
N ILE A 14 1.77 -13.35 15.98
CA ILE A 14 1.82 -12.01 15.35
C ILE A 14 2.03 -12.12 13.85
N TRP A 15 2.90 -13.03 13.41
CA TRP A 15 3.17 -13.28 11.99
C TRP A 15 1.92 -13.73 11.23
N HIS A 16 1.09 -14.60 11.80
CA HIS A 16 -0.15 -15.05 11.16
C HIS A 16 -1.27 -14.01 11.24
N LEU A 17 -1.42 -13.30 12.35
CA LEU A 17 -2.52 -12.35 12.51
C LEU A 17 -2.32 -11.08 11.67
N ASN A 18 -1.09 -10.58 11.54
CA ASN A 18 -0.83 -9.30 10.89
C ASN A 18 -1.32 -9.23 9.43
N PRO A 19 -1.08 -10.22 8.56
CA PRO A 19 -1.60 -10.22 7.19
C PRO A 19 -3.13 -10.23 7.13
N VAL A 20 -3.79 -11.03 7.97
CA VAL A 20 -5.25 -11.14 8.03
C VAL A 20 -5.87 -9.81 8.46
N LEU A 21 -5.35 -9.22 9.54
CA LEU A 21 -5.81 -7.92 10.06
C LEU A 21 -5.59 -6.81 9.02
N LYS A 22 -4.40 -6.74 8.42
CA LYS A 22 -4.10 -5.74 7.38
C LYS A 22 -5.03 -5.89 6.17
N GLY A 23 -5.27 -7.12 5.72
CA GLY A 23 -6.17 -7.41 4.60
C GLY A 23 -7.60 -6.98 4.89
N TRP A 24 -8.16 -7.41 6.02
CA TRP A 24 -9.52 -7.07 6.44
C TRP A 24 -9.72 -5.57 6.57
N VAL A 25 -8.80 -4.89 7.25
CA VAL A 25 -8.85 -3.43 7.43
C VAL A 25 -8.69 -2.69 6.12
N ARG A 26 -7.83 -3.16 5.21
CA ARG A 26 -7.66 -2.57 3.88
C ARG A 26 -8.92 -2.68 3.03
N TYR A 27 -9.65 -3.78 3.15
CA TYR A 27 -10.94 -3.96 2.47
C TYR A 27 -11.98 -2.98 3.01
N TYR A 28 -12.17 -2.92 4.34
CA TYR A 28 -13.19 -2.08 4.97
C TYR A 28 -12.82 -0.60 5.12
N ARG A 29 -11.62 -0.17 4.73
CA ARG A 29 -11.18 1.23 4.89
C ARG A 29 -12.02 2.24 4.11
N HIS A 30 -12.77 1.79 3.11
CA HIS A 30 -13.51 2.67 2.21
C HIS A 30 -14.91 3.06 2.70
N VAL A 31 -15.42 2.32 3.69
CA VAL A 31 -16.70 2.57 4.36
C VAL A 31 -16.50 3.26 5.71
N VAL A 32 -17.59 3.67 6.39
CA VAL A 32 -17.55 4.36 7.70
C VAL A 32 -17.20 3.39 8.84
N SER A 33 -15.99 2.81 8.82
CA SER A 33 -15.63 1.70 9.72
C SER A 33 -14.78 2.07 10.94
N LYS A 34 -14.54 3.35 11.23
CA LYS A 34 -13.63 3.74 12.32
C LYS A 34 -14.08 3.21 13.69
N LYS A 35 -15.37 3.38 14.03
CA LYS A 35 -15.96 2.85 15.28
C LYS A 35 -15.87 1.33 15.36
N ILE A 36 -16.08 0.66 14.22
CA ILE A 36 -15.98 -0.80 14.11
C ILE A 36 -14.54 -1.26 14.32
N PHE A 37 -13.55 -0.59 13.72
CA PHE A 37 -12.13 -0.92 13.93
C PHE A 37 -11.71 -0.79 15.39
N GLN A 38 -12.19 0.24 16.10
CA GLN A 38 -11.94 0.37 17.54
C GLN A 38 -12.56 -0.78 18.34
N LYS A 39 -13.82 -1.14 18.05
CA LYS A 39 -14.51 -2.25 18.72
C LYS A 39 -13.79 -3.58 18.48
N VAL A 40 -13.46 -3.88 17.23
CA VAL A 40 -12.75 -5.13 16.87
C VAL A 40 -11.35 -5.16 17.48
N SER A 41 -10.64 -4.02 17.54
CA SER A 41 -9.33 -3.94 18.19
C SER A 41 -9.42 -4.32 19.67
N HIS A 42 -10.43 -3.80 20.36
CA HIS A 42 -10.70 -4.14 21.75
C HIS A 42 -11.03 -5.63 21.94
N GLU A 43 -11.84 -6.22 21.05
CA GLU A 43 -12.13 -7.67 21.10
C GLU A 43 -10.87 -8.53 20.87
N ILE A 44 -10.01 -8.14 19.91
CA ILE A 44 -8.73 -8.80 19.67
C ILE A 44 -7.85 -8.73 20.92
N TRP A 45 -7.75 -7.56 21.53
CA TRP A 45 -6.99 -7.39 22.78
C TRP A 45 -7.51 -8.30 23.89
N LYS A 46 -8.84 -8.37 24.11
CA LYS A 46 -9.45 -9.27 25.10
C LYS A 46 -9.11 -10.73 24.81
N ALA A 47 -9.19 -11.15 23.56
CA ALA A 47 -8.86 -12.52 23.16
C ALA A 47 -7.38 -12.84 23.45
N LEU A 48 -6.46 -11.92 23.13
CA LEU A 48 -5.03 -12.06 23.40
C LEU A 48 -4.70 -12.07 24.89
N TRP A 49 -5.39 -11.23 25.68
CA TRP A 49 -5.25 -11.23 27.14
C TRP A 49 -5.67 -12.57 27.74
N ARG A 50 -6.86 -13.08 27.35
CA ARG A 50 -7.35 -14.40 27.81
C ARG A 50 -6.41 -15.53 27.36
N TRP A 51 -5.88 -15.47 26.14
CA TRP A 51 -4.88 -16.42 25.66
C TRP A 51 -3.60 -16.38 26.51
N ALA A 52 -3.09 -15.18 26.82
CA ALA A 52 -1.89 -15.00 27.62
C ALA A 52 -2.08 -15.49 29.06
N CYS A 53 -3.22 -15.18 29.70
CA CYS A 53 -3.54 -15.64 31.05
C CYS A 53 -3.69 -17.16 31.14
N ARG A 54 -4.37 -17.79 30.16
CA ARG A 54 -4.52 -19.26 30.12
C ARG A 54 -3.20 -20.00 30.02
N ARG A 55 -2.19 -19.42 29.38
CA ARG A 55 -0.84 -20.02 29.26
C ARG A 55 -0.02 -19.96 30.55
N HIS A 56 -0.40 -19.09 31.50
CA HIS A 56 0.35 -18.88 32.74
C HIS A 56 -0.57 -18.83 33.95
N PRO A 57 -1.28 -19.93 34.28
CA PRO A 57 -2.24 -19.95 35.39
C PRO A 57 -1.59 -19.67 36.76
N LYS A 58 -0.29 -19.95 36.90
CA LYS A 58 0.49 -19.75 38.13
C LYS A 58 1.22 -18.40 38.20
N LYS A 59 1.03 -17.50 37.24
CA LYS A 59 1.72 -16.19 37.21
C LYS A 59 0.72 -15.06 37.38
N GLY A 60 1.13 -14.03 38.13
CA GLY A 60 0.31 -12.83 38.31
C GLY A 60 0.12 -12.05 37.02
N THR A 61 -0.98 -11.30 36.95
CA THR A 61 -1.36 -10.46 35.79
C THR A 61 -0.29 -9.43 35.43
N GLY A 62 0.41 -8.85 36.42
CA GLY A 62 1.52 -7.93 36.18
C GLY A 62 2.68 -8.55 35.42
N TRP A 63 3.03 -9.81 35.73
CA TRP A 63 4.06 -10.55 35.01
C TRP A 63 3.61 -10.88 33.58
N ILE A 64 2.35 -11.31 33.41
CA ILE A 64 1.78 -11.61 32.09
C ILE A 64 1.80 -10.35 31.21
N ARG A 65 1.39 -9.20 31.74
CA ARG A 65 1.47 -7.90 31.07
C ARG A 65 2.89 -7.62 30.61
N LYS A 66 3.87 -7.69 31.50
CA LYS A 66 5.29 -7.45 31.17
C LYS A 66 5.85 -8.46 30.16
N LYS A 67 5.34 -9.69 30.12
CA LYS A 67 5.82 -10.72 29.18
C LYS A 67 5.33 -10.50 27.74
N TYR A 68 4.04 -10.17 27.57
CA TYR A 68 3.37 -10.15 26.27
C TYR A 68 3.09 -8.77 25.69
N PHE A 69 3.01 -7.76 26.55
CA PHE A 69 2.61 -6.41 26.16
C PHE A 69 3.74 -5.41 26.38
N ARG A 70 3.81 -4.43 25.50
CA ARG A 70 4.83 -3.37 25.49
C ARG A 70 4.17 -2.00 25.45
N SER A 71 4.94 -0.99 25.81
CA SER A 71 4.61 0.40 25.55
C SER A 71 5.40 0.85 24.32
N VAL A 72 4.71 1.39 23.32
CA VAL A 72 5.30 1.89 22.08
C VAL A 72 4.81 3.32 21.89
N ASN A 73 5.73 4.28 21.96
CA ASN A 73 5.40 5.71 22.03
C ASN A 73 4.39 5.96 23.17
N PHE A 74 3.24 6.57 22.86
CA PHE A 74 2.16 6.85 23.82
C PHE A 74 1.15 5.70 23.96
N ARG A 75 1.31 4.59 23.24
CA ARG A 75 0.40 3.44 23.32
C ARG A 75 0.92 2.41 24.30
N HIS A 76 0.11 2.10 25.30
CA HIS A 76 0.31 0.96 26.19
C HIS A 76 -0.43 -0.27 25.67
N TRP A 77 -0.13 -1.44 26.25
CA TRP A 77 -0.81 -2.69 25.91
C TRP A 77 -0.64 -3.14 24.45
N VAL A 78 0.52 -2.83 23.85
CA VAL A 78 0.86 -3.32 22.51
C VAL A 78 1.32 -4.77 22.61
N PHE A 79 0.55 -5.71 22.06
CA PHE A 79 0.95 -7.10 21.99
C PHE A 79 2.17 -7.26 21.06
N GLY A 80 3.30 -7.71 21.59
CA GLY A 80 4.54 -7.70 20.83
C GLY A 80 5.72 -8.39 21.50
N THR A 81 6.75 -8.65 20.71
CA THR A 81 8.02 -9.22 21.16
C THR A 81 9.20 -8.62 20.44
N GLU A 82 10.31 -8.48 21.15
CA GLU A 82 11.58 -8.14 20.54
C GLU A 82 12.05 -9.30 19.64
N THR A 83 12.57 -8.99 18.46
CA THR A 83 13.07 -9.97 17.49
C THR A 83 14.55 -10.33 17.69
N GLY A 84 15.23 -9.63 18.60
CA GLY A 84 16.68 -9.75 18.83
C GLY A 84 17.52 -8.92 17.85
N LYS A 85 16.91 -8.39 16.78
CA LYS A 85 17.61 -7.51 15.82
C LYS A 85 17.67 -6.08 16.36
N LEU A 86 18.69 -5.34 15.94
CA LEU A 86 18.80 -3.91 16.18
C LEU A 86 18.38 -3.14 14.93
N LEU A 87 17.60 -2.09 15.13
CA LEU A 87 17.32 -1.09 14.11
C LEU A 87 18.58 -0.22 13.90
N PRO A 88 18.72 0.48 12.75
CA PRO A 88 19.82 1.42 12.51
C PRO A 88 19.97 2.50 13.60
N SER A 89 18.88 2.79 14.32
CA SER A 89 18.85 3.70 15.47
C SER A 89 19.40 3.10 16.78
N GLY A 90 19.90 1.86 16.78
CA GLY A 90 20.39 1.14 17.95
C GLY A 90 19.29 0.58 18.87
N LYS A 91 18.00 0.80 18.55
CA LYS A 91 16.87 0.25 19.30
C LYS A 91 16.60 -1.21 18.91
N ARG A 92 16.17 -2.04 19.87
CA ARG A 92 15.70 -3.40 19.56
C ARG A 92 14.47 -3.34 18.67
N GLU A 93 14.48 -4.13 17.61
CA GLU A 93 13.34 -4.29 16.72
C GLU A 93 12.21 -5.01 17.47
N LEU A 94 11.01 -4.43 17.38
CA LEU A 94 9.79 -4.96 17.98
C LEU A 94 8.87 -5.51 16.89
N LEU A 95 8.64 -6.82 16.92
CA LEU A 95 7.54 -7.44 16.20
C LEU A 95 6.26 -7.23 17.01
N ALA A 96 5.41 -6.31 16.55
CA ALA A 96 4.14 -5.98 17.20
C ALA A 96 2.94 -6.40 16.34
N LEU A 97 1.82 -6.67 17.02
CA LEU A 97 0.53 -6.83 16.35
C LEU A 97 0.10 -5.51 15.72
N TYR A 98 -0.43 -5.59 14.51
CA TYR A 98 -0.97 -4.45 13.78
C TYR A 98 -2.21 -3.90 14.48
N GLU A 99 -2.15 -2.62 14.86
CA GLU A 99 -3.31 -1.91 15.40
C GLU A 99 -4.27 -1.54 14.27
N ILE A 100 -5.41 -2.23 14.22
CA ILE A 100 -6.39 -2.03 13.16
C ILE A 100 -7.09 -0.66 13.25
N SER A 101 -7.20 -0.09 14.45
CA SER A 101 -7.82 1.22 14.64
C SER A 101 -6.97 2.36 14.11
N ASP A 102 -5.69 2.15 13.79
CA ASP A 102 -4.83 3.18 13.19
C ASP A 102 -5.10 3.39 11.70
N MET A 103 -5.77 2.45 11.04
CA MET A 103 -6.05 2.62 9.62
C MET A 103 -6.91 3.86 9.36
N PRO A 104 -6.46 4.76 8.47
CA PRO A 104 -7.27 5.88 8.02
C PRO A 104 -8.37 5.40 7.07
N VAL A 105 -9.59 5.82 7.38
CA VAL A 105 -10.75 5.67 6.49
C VAL A 105 -10.51 6.52 5.26
N LYS A 106 -10.66 5.93 4.08
CA LYS A 106 -10.43 6.58 2.79
C LYS A 106 -11.69 6.55 1.95
N ARG A 107 -12.37 7.69 1.85
CA ARG A 107 -13.58 7.82 1.04
C ARG A 107 -13.28 7.59 -0.44
N HIS A 108 -14.22 6.95 -1.13
CA HIS A 108 -14.20 6.92 -2.59
C HIS A 108 -14.33 8.34 -3.12
N ARG A 109 -13.41 8.75 -3.98
CA ARG A 109 -13.49 10.03 -4.68
C ARG A 109 -14.58 9.91 -5.74
N GLN A 110 -15.65 10.69 -5.64
CA GLN A 110 -16.70 10.70 -6.68
C GLN A 110 -16.14 11.16 -8.03
N ILE A 111 -16.75 10.70 -9.11
CA ILE A 111 -16.50 11.24 -10.46
C ILE A 111 -17.27 12.56 -10.55
N LYS A 112 -16.69 13.57 -11.20
CA LYS A 112 -17.42 14.82 -11.48
C LYS A 112 -18.65 14.48 -12.32
N SER A 113 -19.83 14.95 -11.92
CA SER A 113 -21.09 14.66 -12.64
C SER A 113 -21.05 15.11 -14.09
N THR A 114 -20.31 16.18 -14.40
CA THR A 114 -20.16 16.73 -15.75
C THR A 114 -19.07 16.04 -16.57
N ALA A 115 -18.27 15.14 -15.99
CA ALA A 115 -17.12 14.56 -16.68
C ALA A 115 -17.55 13.48 -17.69
N ASN A 116 -17.22 13.72 -18.96
CA ASN A 116 -17.43 12.77 -20.05
C ASN A 116 -16.07 12.18 -20.48
N PRO A 117 -15.86 10.85 -20.39
CA PRO A 117 -14.62 10.19 -20.85
C PRO A 117 -14.32 10.36 -22.34
N PHE A 118 -15.32 10.70 -23.16
CA PHE A 118 -15.19 10.90 -24.61
C PHE A 118 -15.11 12.38 -25.01
N ASP A 119 -15.09 13.29 -24.04
CA ASP A 119 -14.83 14.69 -24.26
C ASP A 119 -13.35 14.98 -23.98
N PRO A 120 -12.56 15.43 -24.99
CA PRO A 120 -11.14 15.73 -24.83
C PRO A 120 -10.81 16.75 -23.74
N SER A 121 -11.77 17.58 -23.33
CA SER A 121 -11.59 18.53 -22.22
C SER A 121 -11.38 17.85 -20.86
N TYR A 122 -11.86 16.60 -20.69
CA TYR A 122 -11.74 15.82 -19.46
C TYR A 122 -10.61 14.79 -19.47
N GLU A 123 -9.82 14.67 -20.54
CA GLU A 123 -8.74 13.68 -20.66
C GLU A 123 -7.77 13.77 -19.45
N SER A 124 -7.26 14.97 -19.17
CA SER A 124 -6.35 15.21 -18.04
C SER A 124 -6.96 14.87 -16.67
N TYR A 125 -8.28 15.03 -16.52
CA TYR A 125 -9.01 14.67 -15.32
C TYR A 125 -9.04 13.14 -15.12
N PHE A 126 -9.32 12.38 -16.18
CA PHE A 126 -9.35 10.91 -16.12
C PHE A 126 -7.94 10.32 -15.99
N GLU A 127 -6.92 10.88 -16.64
CA GLU A 127 -5.51 10.50 -16.47
C GLU A 127 -5.02 10.69 -15.03
N ALA A 128 -5.33 11.85 -14.42
CA ALA A 128 -5.00 12.12 -13.03
C ALA A 128 -5.71 11.16 -12.07
N ARG A 129 -6.97 10.80 -12.38
CA ARG A 129 -7.74 9.82 -11.60
C ARG A 129 -7.19 8.40 -11.76
N LEU A 130 -6.77 8.02 -12.96
CA LEU A 130 -6.13 6.73 -13.24
C LEU A 130 -4.82 6.60 -12.47
N LYS A 131 -3.97 7.63 -12.51
CA LYS A 131 -2.74 7.72 -11.71
C LYS A 131 -3.01 7.52 -10.22
N ALA A 132 -3.98 8.25 -9.67
CA ALA A 132 -4.33 8.13 -8.25
C ALA A 132 -4.79 6.71 -7.90
N THR A 133 -5.67 6.13 -8.71
CA THR A 133 -6.18 4.75 -8.52
C THR A 133 -5.05 3.72 -8.57
N MET A 134 -4.11 3.88 -9.50
CA MET A 134 -2.97 2.98 -9.62
C MET A 134 -2.03 3.06 -8.41
N LEU A 135 -1.76 4.25 -7.88
CA LEU A 135 -0.93 4.43 -6.69
C LEU A 135 -1.54 3.84 -5.41
N GLU A 136 -2.85 3.60 -5.39
CA GLU A 136 -3.57 3.10 -4.21
C GLU A 136 -3.53 1.58 -4.04
N SER A 137 -3.25 0.84 -5.12
CA SER A 137 -3.27 -0.62 -5.15
C SER A 137 -1.90 -1.20 -5.48
N ILE A 138 -1.62 -2.40 -4.97
CA ILE A 138 -0.34 -3.09 -5.26
C ILE A 138 -0.25 -3.39 -6.76
N GLN A 139 -1.34 -3.90 -7.37
CA GLN A 139 -1.40 -4.20 -8.79
C GLN A 139 -1.23 -2.93 -9.65
N GLY A 140 -1.89 -1.83 -9.28
CA GLY A 140 -1.75 -0.55 -9.96
C GLY A 140 -0.33 0.02 -9.87
N TYR A 141 0.30 -0.07 -8.69
CA TYR A 141 1.68 0.36 -8.50
C TYR A 141 2.65 -0.48 -9.34
N SER A 142 2.47 -1.80 -9.37
CA SER A 142 3.24 -2.68 -10.24
C SER A 142 3.06 -2.32 -11.73
N ARG A 143 1.84 -1.94 -12.13
CA ARG A 143 1.56 -1.47 -13.50
C ARG A 143 2.28 -0.16 -13.82
N LEU A 144 2.30 0.81 -12.90
CA LEU A 144 3.07 2.06 -13.05
C LEU A 144 4.58 1.81 -13.12
N ARG A 145 5.10 0.93 -12.25
CA ARG A 145 6.51 0.53 -12.27
C ARG A 145 6.88 -0.13 -13.59
N ASN A 146 6.02 -1.01 -14.10
CA ASN A 146 6.24 -1.67 -15.39
C ASN A 146 6.22 -0.66 -16.54
N LEU A 147 5.33 0.34 -16.51
CA LEU A 147 5.29 1.42 -17.49
C LEU A 147 6.60 2.22 -17.48
N TRP A 148 7.08 2.61 -16.30
CA TRP A 148 8.35 3.34 -16.14
C TRP A 148 9.55 2.53 -16.67
N LEU A 149 9.63 1.23 -16.34
CA LEU A 149 10.68 0.34 -16.86
C LEU A 149 10.62 0.17 -18.39
N ARG A 150 9.41 0.04 -18.95
CA ARG A 150 9.19 -0.01 -20.41
C ARG A 150 9.57 1.28 -21.12
N GLN A 151 9.76 2.38 -20.42
CA GLN A 151 10.26 3.63 -20.98
C GLN A 151 11.75 3.86 -20.67
N GLY A 152 12.45 2.88 -20.10
CA GLY A 152 13.82 3.06 -19.62
C GLY A 152 13.94 4.11 -18.51
N GLY A 153 12.84 4.42 -17.82
CA GLY A 153 12.75 5.51 -16.87
C GLY A 153 12.84 6.92 -17.48
N GLN A 154 12.70 7.06 -18.79
CA GLN A 154 12.80 8.33 -19.52
C GLN A 154 11.42 8.81 -20.00
N CYS A 155 11.29 10.12 -20.14
CA CYS A 155 10.12 10.74 -20.77
C CYS A 155 10.21 10.55 -22.30
N PRO A 156 9.18 10.02 -22.98
CA PRO A 156 9.22 9.78 -24.43
C PRO A 156 9.18 11.07 -25.28
N VAL A 157 8.96 12.24 -24.67
CA VAL A 157 8.93 13.53 -25.38
C VAL A 157 10.29 14.23 -25.37
N CYS A 158 10.95 14.28 -24.21
CA CYS A 158 12.23 14.99 -24.05
C CYS A 158 13.43 14.05 -23.80
N HIS A 159 13.18 12.75 -23.66
CA HIS A 159 14.17 11.70 -23.37
C HIS A 159 14.95 11.86 -22.05
N LEU A 160 14.56 12.82 -21.21
CA LEU A 160 15.16 13.02 -19.89
C LEU A 160 14.55 12.09 -18.85
N PRO A 161 15.29 11.75 -17.77
CA PRO A 161 14.79 10.88 -16.71
C PRO A 161 13.54 11.41 -16.01
N VAL A 162 12.58 10.52 -15.80
CA VAL A 162 11.40 10.75 -14.95
C VAL A 162 11.70 10.19 -13.56
N ASN A 163 11.72 11.06 -12.55
CA ASN A 163 12.02 10.71 -11.18
C ASN A 163 11.13 11.47 -10.18
N ALA A 164 11.36 11.26 -8.88
CA ALA A 164 10.56 11.88 -7.82
C ALA A 164 10.67 13.42 -7.81
N THR A 165 11.81 13.97 -8.22
CA THR A 165 12.08 15.42 -8.24
C THR A 165 11.41 16.10 -9.43
N THR A 166 11.50 15.50 -10.61
CA THR A 166 10.90 16.06 -11.84
C THR A 166 9.39 15.86 -11.88
N GLY A 167 8.88 14.88 -11.13
CA GLY A 167 7.47 14.52 -11.13
C GLY A 167 7.02 13.94 -12.47
N TRP A 168 5.77 13.53 -12.53
CA TRP A 168 5.21 12.91 -13.73
C TRP A 168 3.69 12.93 -13.77
N GLN A 169 3.16 12.81 -14.97
CA GLN A 169 1.75 12.63 -15.28
C GLN A 169 1.59 11.44 -16.23
N LEU A 170 0.43 10.77 -16.14
CA LEU A 170 0.05 9.78 -17.13
C LEU A 170 -0.57 10.46 -18.32
N ARG A 171 -0.37 9.88 -19.49
CA ARG A 171 -1.06 10.27 -20.70
C ARG A 171 -1.48 9.05 -21.53
N HIS A 172 -2.65 9.11 -22.16
CA HIS A 172 -2.96 8.16 -23.24
C HIS A 172 -2.24 8.53 -24.53
N ILE A 173 -1.67 7.52 -25.21
CA ILE A 173 -1.03 7.70 -26.53
C ILE A 173 -2.12 8.00 -27.57
N VAL A 174 -3.13 7.12 -27.63
CA VAL A 174 -4.40 7.33 -28.34
C VAL A 174 -5.44 7.72 -27.30
N PRO A 175 -6.02 8.94 -27.36
CA PRO A 175 -7.07 9.38 -26.45
C PRO A 175 -8.28 8.46 -26.42
N LYS A 176 -9.03 8.48 -25.31
CA LYS A 176 -10.26 7.68 -25.20
C LYS A 176 -11.37 8.12 -26.14
N SER A 177 -11.47 9.43 -26.38
CA SER A 177 -12.40 10.01 -27.37
C SER A 177 -12.16 9.48 -28.78
N GLU A 178 -10.95 9.01 -29.07
CA GLU A 178 -10.53 8.47 -30.38
C GLU A 178 -10.49 6.93 -30.39
N GLY A 179 -11.07 6.27 -29.38
CA GLY A 179 -11.12 4.80 -29.29
C GLY A 179 -9.93 4.16 -28.57
N GLY A 180 -9.06 4.95 -27.93
CA GLY A 180 -7.95 4.44 -27.13
C GLY A 180 -8.39 3.63 -25.92
N LEU A 181 -7.62 2.58 -25.59
CA LEU A 181 -7.88 1.68 -24.46
C LEU A 181 -7.12 2.08 -23.20
N ASP A 182 -7.66 1.80 -22.01
CA ASP A 182 -6.96 1.94 -20.71
C ASP A 182 -6.01 0.76 -20.46
N ASN A 183 -5.10 0.45 -21.37
CA ASN A 183 -4.09 -0.61 -21.21
C ASN A 183 -2.68 -0.03 -21.09
N ILE A 184 -1.71 -0.80 -20.60
CA ILE A 184 -0.34 -0.29 -20.40
C ILE A 184 0.37 0.08 -21.71
N GLY A 185 -0.04 -0.52 -22.84
CA GLY A 185 0.53 -0.22 -24.15
C GLY A 185 0.06 1.13 -24.71
N ASN A 186 -1.07 1.64 -24.24
CA ASN A 186 -1.62 2.94 -24.63
C ASN A 186 -1.36 4.03 -23.58
N LEU A 187 -0.49 3.77 -22.59
CA LEU A 187 -0.15 4.75 -21.56
C LEU A 187 1.30 5.18 -21.70
N ALA A 188 1.56 6.44 -21.38
CA ALA A 188 2.90 7.03 -21.28
C ALA A 188 3.03 7.82 -19.97
N MET A 189 4.19 7.73 -19.33
CA MET A 189 4.59 8.55 -18.19
C MET A 189 5.45 9.71 -18.68
N LEU A 190 4.95 10.93 -18.53
CA LEU A 190 5.56 12.16 -19.04
C LEU A 190 5.90 13.11 -17.90
N HIS A 191 6.87 14.01 -18.08
CA HIS A 191 6.98 15.18 -17.20
C HIS A 191 5.74 16.08 -17.32
N PRO A 192 5.37 16.84 -16.28
CA PRO A 192 4.23 17.76 -16.35
C PRO A 192 4.31 18.76 -17.51
N ALA A 193 5.49 19.29 -17.81
CA ALA A 193 5.69 20.19 -18.96
C ALA A 193 5.50 19.47 -20.30
N CYS A 194 6.05 18.25 -20.43
CA CYS A 194 5.91 17.43 -21.63
C CYS A 194 4.49 16.95 -21.88
N HIS A 195 3.69 16.77 -20.82
CA HIS A 195 2.29 16.37 -20.92
C HIS A 195 1.46 17.37 -21.72
N HIS A 196 1.70 18.66 -21.52
CA HIS A 196 1.06 19.73 -22.28
C HIS A 196 1.50 19.74 -23.75
N THR A 197 2.82 19.69 -24.01
CA THR A 197 3.38 19.70 -25.37
C THR A 197 2.92 18.51 -26.21
N ALA A 198 2.83 17.32 -25.60
CA ALA A 198 2.36 16.09 -26.25
C ALA A 198 0.94 16.19 -26.83
N LYS A 199 0.13 17.17 -26.39
CA LYS A 199 -1.23 17.37 -26.93
C LYS A 199 -1.24 17.76 -28.40
N HIS A 200 -0.20 18.44 -28.86
CA HIS A 200 -0.14 18.97 -30.22
C HIS A 200 0.79 18.17 -31.14
N GLN A 201 1.80 17.49 -30.58
CA GLN A 201 2.87 16.84 -31.35
C GLN A 201 2.71 15.31 -31.47
N GLY A 202 1.74 14.73 -30.77
CA GLY A 202 1.62 13.27 -30.64
C GLY A 202 2.72 12.67 -29.75
N ILE A 203 2.61 11.39 -29.43
CA ILE A 203 3.61 10.66 -28.62
C ILE A 203 4.05 9.42 -29.40
N SER A 204 5.35 9.31 -29.68
CA SER A 204 5.97 8.08 -30.15
C SER A 204 6.76 7.45 -28.99
N VAL A 205 6.28 6.31 -28.49
CA VAL A 205 6.98 5.57 -27.41
C VAL A 205 7.80 4.45 -28.04
N MET A 206 9.11 4.68 -28.19
CA MET A 206 10.03 3.59 -28.53
C MET A 206 10.15 2.62 -27.34
N LYS A 207 9.88 1.35 -27.60
CA LYS A 207 10.07 0.29 -26.62
C LYS A 207 11.56 -0.03 -26.53
N PRO A 208 12.19 -0.04 -25.35
CA PRO A 208 13.55 -0.54 -25.21
C PRO A 208 13.54 -1.99 -25.68
N ALA A 209 14.54 -2.34 -26.50
CA ALA A 209 14.77 -3.74 -26.85
C ALA A 209 14.89 -4.55 -25.56
N LEU A 210 14.35 -5.77 -25.54
CA LEU A 210 14.50 -6.68 -24.41
C LEU A 210 16.00 -6.99 -24.25
N MET A 211 16.71 -6.19 -23.45
CA MET A 211 18.01 -6.58 -22.96
C MET A 211 17.78 -7.63 -21.89
N TRP A 212 17.92 -8.89 -22.26
CA TRP A 212 18.06 -9.99 -21.32
C TRP A 212 19.39 -9.76 -20.58
N SER A 213 19.35 -9.11 -19.43
CA SER A 213 20.48 -9.10 -18.50
C SER A 213 20.47 -10.43 -17.74
N TYR A 214 21.45 -11.29 -18.07
CA TYR A 214 21.79 -12.54 -17.39
C TYR A 214 22.07 -12.34 -15.90
#